data_AF-A0A5K0Y4Q8-F1
#
_entry.id   AF-A0A5K0Y4Q8-F1
#
_cell.length_a   1.000
_cell.length_b   1.000
_cell.length_c   1.000
_cell.angle_alpha   90.00
_cell.angle_beta   90.00
_cell.angle_gamma   90.00
#
_symmetry.space_group_name_H-M   'P 1'
#
loop_
_entity.id
_entity.type
_entity.pdbx_description
1 polymer ?
#
loop_
_entity_poly.entity_id
_entity_poly.type
_entity_poly.pdbx_seq_one_letter_code
_entity_poly.pdbx_strand_id
1 'polypeptide(L)' 'WNPKTSLWDLLDSTLTYQHKTYSQAVKLAMANPVASS' A
#
# COMPACT_ATOMS: atom_id res chain seq x y z
N TRP A 1 9.92 26.30 -9.24
CA TRP A 1 9.17 25.38 -8.36
C TRP A 1 10.19 24.47 -7.71
N ASN A 2 10.27 24.43 -6.37
CA ASN A 2 11.23 23.58 -5.65
C ASN A 2 10.45 22.70 -4.67
N PRO A 3 10.41 21.36 -4.89
CA PRO A 3 9.71 20.47 -3.97
C PRO A 3 10.39 20.51 -2.60
N LYS A 4 9.58 20.74 -1.55
CA LYS A 4 10.05 20.84 -0.17
C LYS A 4 10.04 19.50 0.57
N THR A 5 9.37 18.50 0.01
CA THR A 5 9.19 17.18 0.62
C THR A 5 10.44 16.34 0.39
N SER A 6 11.04 15.81 1.45
CA SER A 6 12.15 14.88 1.30
C SER A 6 11.66 13.56 0.70
N LEU A 7 12.57 12.77 0.12
CA LEU A 7 12.23 11.44 -0.38
C LEU A 7 11.69 10.55 0.75
N TRP A 8 12.22 10.69 1.96
CA TRP A 8 11.79 9.92 3.11
C TRP A 8 10.35 10.27 3.51
N ASP A 9 10.02 11.56 3.64
CA ASP A 9 8.66 12.02 3.97
C ASP A 9 7.65 11.60 2.90
N LEU A 10 8.07 11.62 1.63
CA LEU A 10 7.26 11.17 0.51
C LEU A 10 6.95 9.67 0.61
N LEU A 11 7.97 8.85 0.86
CA LEU A 11 7.82 7.41 1.00
C LEU A 11 6.98 7.05 2.22
N ASP A 12 7.20 7.70 3.36
CA ASP A 12 6.45 7.45 4.58
C ASP A 12 4.94 7.75 4.39
N SER A 13 4.64 8.90 3.78
CA SER A 13 3.25 9.28 3.46
C SER A 13 2.61 8.32 2.46
N THR A 14 3.35 7.95 1.41
CA THR A 14 2.85 7.09 0.33
C THR A 14 2.62 5.66 0.81
N LEU A 15 3.59 5.07 1.50
CA LEU A 15 3.52 3.70 2.00
C LEU A 15 2.47 3.58 3.12
N THR A 16 2.33 4.59 3.97
CA THR A 16 1.25 4.62 4.98
C THR A 16 -0.13 4.60 4.32
N TYR A 17 -0.34 5.40 3.28
CA TYR A 17 -1.60 5.41 2.53
C TYR A 17 -1.85 4.07 1.85
N GLN A 18 -0.84 3.51 1.17
CA GLN A 18 -0.94 2.21 0.52
C GLN A 18 -1.28 1.11 1.52
N HIS A 19 -0.63 1.10 2.69
CA HIS A 19 -0.90 0.11 3.72
C HIS A 19 -2.33 0.22 4.25
N LYS A 20 -2.79 1.43 4.57
CA LYS A 20 -4.17 1.65 5.06
C LYS A 20 -5.21 1.24 4.02
N THR A 21 -4.96 1.55 2.75
CA THR A 21 -5.92 1.30 1.66
C THR A 21 -5.95 -0.17 1.25
N TYR A 22 -4.80 -0.80 1.10
CA TYR A 22 -4.71 -2.11 0.43
C TYR A 22 -4.42 -3.29 1.36
N SER A 23 -3.98 -3.09 2.61
CA SER A 23 -3.61 -4.20 3.50
C SER A 23 -4.74 -5.21 3.72
N GLN A 24 -5.98 -4.75 3.86
CA GLN A 24 -7.14 -5.63 4.03
C GLN A 24 -7.50 -6.35 2.73
N ALA A 25 -7.47 -5.65 1.60
CA ALA A 25 -7.74 -6.24 0.30
C ALA A 25 -6.74 -7.36 -0.02
N VAL A 26 -5.45 -7.15 0.27
CA VAL A 26 -4.39 -8.15 0.09
C VAL A 26 -4.62 -9.35 1.01
N LYS A 27 -4.95 -9.13 2.29
CA LYS A 27 -5.24 -10.22 3.23
C LYS A 27 -6.41 -11.09 2.76
N LEU A 28 -7.49 -10.48 2.29
CA LEU A 28 -8.65 -11.20 1.76
C LEU A 28 -8.33 -11.94 0.46
N ALA A 29 -7.57 -11.32 -0.43
CA ALA A 29 -7.13 -11.96 -1.67
C ALA A 29 -6.23 -13.17 -1.42
N MET A 30 -5.36 -13.11 -0.40
CA MET A 30 -4.51 -14.24 0.01
C MET A 30 -5.29 -15.32 0.77
N ALA A 31 -6.33 -14.94 1.53
CA ALA A 31 -7.12 -15.88 2.32
C ALA A 31 -8.10 -16.70 1.46
N ASN A 32 -8.53 -16.18 0.31
CA ASN A 32 -9.22 -16.98 -0.69
C ASN A 32 -8.18 -17.86 -1.39
N PRO A 33 -8.14 -19.19 -1.20
CA PRO A 33 -7.40 -20.03 -2.11
C PRO A 33 -8.01 -19.77 -3.47
N VAL A 34 -7.22 -19.22 -4.39
CA VAL A 34 -7.60 -19.07 -5.80
C VAL A 34 -8.23 -20.40 -6.17
N ALA A 35 -9.53 -20.39 -6.49
CA ALA A 35 -10.29 -21.61 -6.74
C ALA A 35 -9.48 -22.47 -7.71
N SER A 36 -8.94 -23.58 -7.23
CA SER A 36 -8.29 -24.58 -8.07
C SER A 36 -9.36 -25.04 -9.05
N SER A 37 -9.24 -24.58 -10.28
CA SER A 37 -10.02 -25.00 -11.44
C SER A 37 -9.03 -25.55 -12.45
#